data_AF-B7XGN5-F1
#
_entry.id   AF-B7XGN5-F1
#
_cell.length_a   1.000
_cell.length_b   1.000
_cell.length_c   1.000
_cell.angle_alpha   90.00
_cell.angle_beta   90.00
_cell.angle_gamma   90.00
#
_symmetry.space_group_name_H-M   'P 1'
#
loop_
_entity.id
_entity.type
_entity.pdbx_description
1 polymer ?
#
loop_
_entity_poly.entity_id
_entity_poly.type
_entity_poly.pdbx_seq_one_letter_code
_entity_poly.pdbx_strand_id
1 'polypeptide(L)' 'MTAANALFCQELKELMVESGRVFKVPEQIARTVSSSDPDTRFVKSWAVIHRLIPSDGQVLVVPQA' A
#
# COMPACT_ATOMS: atom_id res chain seq x y z
N MET A 1 -11.23 -13.16 -11.28
CA MET A 1 -10.77 -11.85 -11.76
C MET A 1 -10.00 -11.23 -10.61
N THR A 2 -8.68 -11.17 -10.73
CA THR A 2 -7.79 -10.72 -9.66
C THR A 2 -8.08 -9.26 -9.37
N ALA A 3 -8.47 -8.96 -8.12
CA ALA A 3 -8.73 -7.62 -7.64
C ALA A 3 -7.51 -6.73 -7.92
N ALA A 4 -7.74 -5.46 -8.25
CA ALA A 4 -6.68 -4.49 -8.48
C ALA A 4 -5.77 -4.43 -7.24
N ASN A 5 -4.52 -4.88 -7.40
CA ASN A 5 -3.55 -5.03 -6.33
C ASN A 5 -2.59 -3.84 -6.35
N ALA A 6 -2.32 -3.26 -5.17
CA ALA A 6 -1.27 -2.27 -4.99
C ALA A 6 -0.10 -2.86 -4.21
N LEU A 7 1.11 -2.38 -4.54
CA LEU A 7 2.37 -2.77 -3.92
C LEU A 7 2.88 -1.62 -3.06
N PHE A 8 3.05 -1.87 -1.77
CA PHE A 8 3.62 -0.93 -0.83
C PHE A 8 5.11 -1.22 -0.60
N CYS A 9 5.96 -0.25 -0.88
CA CYS A 9 7.38 -0.25 -0.56
C CYS A 9 7.62 0.54 0.72
N GLN A 10 8.01 -0.16 1.79
CA GLN A 10 8.20 0.44 3.11
C GLN A 10 9.40 1.40 3.16
N GLU A 11 10.52 1.06 2.49
CA GLU A 11 11.72 1.91 2.46
C GLU A 11 11.48 3.26 1.82
N LEU A 12 10.84 3.22 0.65
CA LEU A 12 10.51 4.42 -0.12
C LEU A 12 9.25 5.12 0.41
N LYS A 13 8.46 4.42 1.24
CA LYS A 13 7.14 4.85 1.73
C LYS A 13 6.21 5.14 0.54
N GLU A 14 6.25 4.26 -0.45
CA GLU A 14 5.57 4.43 -1.73
C GLU A 14 4.56 3.32 -1.96
N LEU A 15 3.43 3.67 -2.55
CA LEU A 15 2.39 2.75 -2.99
C LEU A 15 2.29 2.80 -4.51
N MET A 16 2.64 1.70 -5.16
CA MET A 16 2.43 1.51 -6.58
C MET A 16 1.09 0.82 -6.81
N VAL A 17 0.17 1.46 -7.50
CA VAL A 17 -1.12 0.86 -7.87
C VAL A 17 -1.02 0.15 -9.23
N GLU A 18 -1.98 -0.73 -9.54
CA GLU A 18 -2.00 -1.52 -10.79
C GLU A 18 -1.85 -0.68 -12.07
N SER A 19 -2.32 0.57 -12.07
CA SER A 19 -2.13 1.50 -13.20
C SER A 19 -0.68 1.94 -13.45
N GLY A 20 0.29 1.46 -12.66
CA GLY A 20 1.69 1.86 -12.72
C GLY A 20 1.99 3.22 -12.08
N ARG A 21 0.98 3.88 -11.50
CA ARG A 21 1.15 5.13 -10.76
C ARG A 21 1.72 4.85 -9.38
N VAL A 22 2.68 5.67 -8.97
CA VAL A 22 3.30 5.62 -7.65
C VAL A 22 2.82 6.80 -6.83
N PHE A 23 2.40 6.54 -5.59
CA PHE A 23 1.95 7.54 -4.64
C PHE A 23 2.78 7.47 -3.37
N LYS A 24 3.19 8.63 -2.87
CA LYS A 24 3.89 8.70 -1.59
C LYS A 24 2.90 8.56 -0.44
N VAL A 25 3.07 7.53 0.38
CA VAL A 25 2.24 7.28 1.55
C VAL A 25 2.66 8.22 2.68
N PRO A 26 1.73 8.87 3.38
CA PRO A 26 2.05 9.71 4.53
C PRO A 26 2.87 8.95 5.57
N GLU A 27 3.89 9.60 6.15
CA GLU A 27 4.81 8.93 7.08
C GLU A 27 4.10 8.31 8.28
N GLN A 28 3.06 8.96 8.79
CA GLN A 28 2.25 8.44 9.91
C GLN A 28 1.63 7.07 9.60
N ILE A 29 1.28 6.84 8.33
CA ILE A 29 0.66 5.61 7.84
C ILE A 29 1.75 4.61 7.44
N ALA A 30 2.80 5.06 6.77
CA ALA A 30 3.92 4.19 6.40
C ALA A 30 4.61 3.56 7.63
N ARG A 31 4.65 4.27 8.76
CA ARG A 31 5.19 3.77 10.03
C ARG A 31 4.34 2.69 10.70
N THR A 32 3.07 2.54 10.32
CA THR A 32 2.22 1.47 10.88
C THR A 32 2.58 0.10 10.30
N VAL A 33 3.25 0.08 9.15
CA VAL A 33 3.76 -1.15 8.53
C VAL A 33 5.15 -1.41 9.12
N SER A 34 5.29 -2.48 9.88
CA SER A 34 6.58 -2.89 10.45
C SER A 34 7.13 -4.10 9.68
N SER A 35 8.45 -4.26 9.70
CA SER A 35 9.10 -5.43 9.08
C SER A 35 8.82 -6.73 9.83
N SER A 36 8.45 -6.64 11.12
CA SER A 36 8.11 -7.79 11.98
C SER A 36 6.65 -8.22 11.86
N ASP A 37 5.77 -7.28 11.53
CA ASP A 37 4.34 -7.49 11.28
C ASP A 37 3.89 -6.47 10.20
N PRO A 38 3.79 -6.89 8.92
CA PRO A 38 3.47 -6.03 7.80
C PRO A 38 1.97 -5.73 7.72
N ASP A 39 1.43 -5.04 8.72
CA ASP A 39 0.02 -4.66 8.75
C ASP A 39 -0.29 -3.54 7.74
N THR A 40 -0.81 -3.91 6.58
CA THR A 40 -1.17 -2.98 5.51
C THR A 40 -2.58 -2.41 5.63
N ARG A 41 -3.33 -2.69 6.69
CA ARG A 41 -4.74 -2.23 6.83
C ARG A 41 -4.87 -0.73 6.77
N PHE A 42 -3.96 0.01 7.38
CA PHE A 42 -3.96 1.48 7.35
C PHE A 42 -3.57 2.02 5.97
N VAL A 43 -2.57 1.42 5.31
CA VAL A 43 -2.18 1.78 3.94
C VAL A 43 -3.33 1.51 2.95
N LYS A 44 -4.00 0.36 3.08
CA LYS A 44 -5.19 0.02 2.31
C LYS A 44 -6.30 1.05 2.54
N SER A 45 -6.62 1.34 3.80
CA SER A 45 -7.69 2.28 4.14
C SER A 45 -7.42 3.67 3.55
N TRP A 46 -6.18 4.15 3.66
CA TRP A 46 -5.74 5.39 3.03
C TRP A 46 -5.90 5.35 1.51
N ALA A 47 -5.41 4.30 0.86
CA ALA A 47 -5.49 4.16 -0.59
C ALA A 47 -6.94 4.12 -1.10
N VAL A 48 -7.86 3.48 -0.37
CA VAL A 48 -9.29 3.44 -0.69
C VAL A 48 -9.94 4.82 -0.49
N ILE A 49 -9.67 5.50 0.63
CA ILE A 49 -10.20 6.85 0.93
C ILE A 49 -9.78 7.83 -0.17
N HIS A 50 -8.55 7.73 -0.65
CA HIS A 50 -8.01 8.55 -1.72
C HIS A 50 -8.36 8.04 -3.13
N ARG A 51 -9.21 7.01 -3.25
CA ARG A 51 -9.66 6.40 -4.52
C ARG A 51 -8.50 5.92 -5.42
N LEU A 52 -7.39 5.52 -4.80
CA LEU A 52 -6.23 4.96 -5.49
C LEU A 52 -6.45 3.49 -5.88
N ILE A 53 -7.20 2.78 -5.04
CA ILE A 53 -7.63 1.39 -5.26
C ILE A 53 -9.12 1.23 -4.87
N PRO A 54 -9.82 0.21 -5.40
CA PRO A 54 -11.18 -0.09 -4.96
C PRO A 54 -11.21 -0.69 -3.55
N SER A 55 -12.37 -0.69 -2.90
CA SER A 55 -12.54 -1.14 -1.50
C SER A 55 -12.21 -2.62 -1.27
N ASP A 56 -12.42 -3.45 -2.29
CA ASP A 56 -12.03 -4.86 -2.35
C ASP A 56 -10.56 -5.08 -2.75
N GLY A 57 -9.88 -4.02 -3.19
CA GLY A 57 -8.47 -4.04 -3.55
C GLY A 57 -7.56 -4.47 -2.40
N GLN A 58 -6.41 -5.04 -2.73
CA GLN A 58 -5.44 -5.52 -1.75
C GLN A 58 -4.15 -4.71 -1.83
N VAL A 59 -3.48 -4.56 -0.68
CA VAL A 59 -2.16 -3.94 -0.58
C VAL A 59 -1.19 -5.00 -0.09
N LEU A 60 -0.20 -5.32 -0.92
CA LEU A 60 0.87 -6.25 -0.60
C LEU A 60 2.13 -5.45 -0.28
N VAL A 61 2.90 -5.89 0.70
CA VAL A 61 4.22 -5.29 0.99
C VAL A 61 5.26 -5.94 0.10
N VAL A 62 6.09 -5.13 -0.55
CA VAL A 62 7.26 -5.64 -1.28
C VAL A 62 8.30 -6.07 -0.24
N PRO A 63 8.67 -7.37 -0.17
CA PRO A 63 9.70 -7.81 0.75
C PRO A 63 11.04 -7.19 0.36
N GLN A 64 11.81 -6.74 1.36
CA GLN A 64 13.19 -6.36 1.15
C GLN A 64 14.01 -7.61 0.82
N ALA A 65 14.81 -7.54 -0.25
CA ALA A 65 15.74 -8.59 -0.66
C ALA A 65 17.06 -8.51 0.12
#